data_AF-A0A7C1XPC8-F1
#
_entry.id   AF-A0A7C1XPC8-F1
#
_cell.length_a   1.000
_cell.length_b   1.000
_cell.length_c   1.000
_cell.angle_alpha   90.00
_cell.angle_beta   90.00
_cell.angle_gamma   90.00
#
_symmetry.space_group_name_H-M   'P 1'
#
loop_
_entity.id
_entity.type
_entity.pdbx_description
1 polymer ?
#
loop_
_entity_poly.entity_id
_entity_poly.type
_entity_poly.pdbx_seq_one_letter_code
_entity_poly.pdbx_strand_id
1 'polypeptide(L)'
;DRLRPWLYKSLFRQYLNSRRSESRSPFGYLEHDEDVLDGLEDEHNTPEALTERHLQRAELNRALHTLSPEFRDVLVMHDIEGFAVAEVAEILDIPVGTVKSRIHRARNSLRRKLIHGTLRDGSVFEEVEG
;
A
#
# COMPACT_ATOMS: atom_id res chain seq x y z
N ASP A 1 -13.84 11.23 16.85
CA ASP A 1 -12.39 11.23 17.15
C ASP A 1 -11.60 11.78 15.95
N ARG A 2 -10.85 12.87 16.11
CA ARG A 2 -10.08 13.52 15.02
C ARG A 2 -8.57 13.25 15.06
N LEU A 3 -8.10 12.41 15.98
CA LEU A 3 -6.68 12.16 16.17
C LEU A 3 -6.08 11.26 15.09
N ARG A 4 -6.84 10.27 14.60
CA ARG A 4 -6.34 9.30 13.60
C ARG A 4 -5.93 9.97 12.28
N PRO A 5 -6.75 10.82 11.62
CA PRO A 5 -6.33 11.49 10.39
C PRO A 5 -5.13 12.42 10.59
N TRP A 6 -5.09 13.16 11.71
CA TRP A 6 -3.97 14.06 12.02
C TRP A 6 -2.65 13.30 12.22
N LEU A 7 -2.68 12.17 12.93
CA LEU A 7 -1.51 11.33 13.13
C LEU A 7 -1.03 10.75 11.81
N TYR A 8 -1.92 10.21 10.98
CA TYR A 8 -1.57 9.71 9.65
C TYR A 8 -0.94 10.79 8.79
N LYS A 9 -1.48 12.01 8.79
CA LYS A 9 -0.87 13.16 8.09
C LYS A 9 0.56 13.45 8.57
N SER A 10 0.79 13.42 9.88
CA SER A 10 2.13 13.64 10.44
C SER A 10 3.11 12.53 10.07
N LEU A 11 2.70 11.27 10.26
CA LEU A 11 3.52 10.09 9.94
C LEU A 11 3.79 10.00 8.44
N PHE A 12 2.78 10.26 7.61
CA PHE A 12 2.92 10.22 6.16
C PHE A 12 3.88 11.29 5.65
N ARG A 13 3.87 12.50 6.24
CA ARG A 13 4.88 13.53 5.96
C ARG A 13 6.28 13.06 6.31
N GLN A 14 6.45 12.38 7.44
CA GLN A 14 7.74 11.81 7.85
C GLN A 14 8.20 10.72 6.86
N TYR A 15 7.29 9.87 6.40
CA TYR A 15 7.55 8.84 5.39
C TYR A 15 7.93 9.43 4.02
N LEU A 16 7.24 10.47 3.53
CA LEU A 16 7.65 11.16 2.30
C LEU A 16 9.03 11.81 2.43
N ASN A 17 9.34 12.36 3.61
CA ASN A 17 10.64 12.94 3.90
C ASN A 17 11.75 11.88 3.95
N SER A 18 11.50 10.71 4.55
CA SER A 18 12.47 9.61 4.55
C SER A 18 12.73 9.08 3.14
N ARG A 19 11.69 8.97 2.31
CA ARG A 19 11.84 8.58 0.89
C ARG A 19 12.62 9.57 0.03
N ARG A 20 12.48 10.88 0.26
CA ARG A 20 13.35 11.90 -0.37
C ARG A 20 14.81 11.78 0.06
N SER A 21 15.05 11.37 1.31
CA SER A 21 16.40 11.11 1.83
C SER A 21 17.00 9.82 1.27
N GLU A 22 16.18 8.79 1.04
CA GLU A 22 16.55 7.50 0.44
C GLU A 22 16.98 7.61 -1.01
N SER A 23 16.46 8.58 -1.77
CA SER A 23 16.92 8.87 -3.13
C SER A 23 18.40 9.32 -3.19
N ARG A 24 19.04 9.53 -2.03
CA ARG A 24 20.46 9.89 -1.88
C ARG A 24 21.30 8.80 -1.19
N SER A 25 20.73 7.66 -0.81
CA SER A 25 21.42 6.58 -0.09
C SER A 25 21.71 5.38 -1.01
N PRO A 26 22.97 4.91 -1.14
CA PRO A 26 23.34 3.73 -1.94
C PRO A 26 22.86 2.36 -1.41
N PHE A 27 22.11 2.32 -0.31
CA PHE A 27 21.71 1.07 0.34
C PHE A 27 20.17 0.94 0.34
N GLY A 28 19.66 0.01 -0.48
CA GLY A 28 18.25 -0.32 -0.59
C GLY A 28 17.71 -0.91 0.72
N TYR A 29 16.50 -0.48 1.09
CA TYR A 29 15.89 -0.73 2.38
C TYR A 29 15.63 -2.21 2.66
N LEU A 30 15.91 -2.59 3.91
CA LEU A 30 15.48 -3.83 4.53
C LEU A 30 13.95 -3.91 4.54
N GLU A 31 13.44 -5.08 4.14
CA GLU A 31 12.05 -5.47 4.33
C GLU A 31 11.64 -5.17 5.78
N HIS A 32 10.55 -4.41 5.96
CA HIS A 32 9.91 -4.32 7.25
C HIS A 32 9.29 -5.68 7.56
N ASP A 33 9.88 -6.42 8.49
CA ASP A 33 9.27 -7.59 9.12
C ASP A 33 8.02 -7.13 9.89
N GLU A 34 6.86 -7.22 9.23
CA GLU A 34 5.53 -7.05 9.84
C GLU A 34 5.14 -8.25 10.74
N ASP A 35 6.02 -9.25 10.88
CA ASP A 35 5.77 -10.52 11.59
C ASP A 35 5.60 -10.38 13.12
N VAL A 36 5.77 -9.19 13.69
CA VAL A 36 5.73 -9.01 15.15
C VAL A 36 4.29 -8.92 15.71
N LEU A 37 3.26 -8.66 14.89
CA LEU A 37 1.88 -8.44 15.38
C LEU A 37 0.94 -9.65 15.34
N ASP A 38 1.30 -10.77 14.68
CA ASP A 38 0.36 -11.89 14.44
C ASP A 38 0.18 -12.82 15.65
N GLY A 39 0.93 -12.57 16.74
CA GLY A 39 0.92 -13.37 17.97
C GLY A 39 -0.11 -12.96 19.03
N LEU A 40 -1.01 -12.02 18.74
CA LEU A 40 -2.05 -11.62 19.70
C LEU A 40 -3.20 -12.65 19.67
N GLU A 41 -3.07 -13.64 20.56
CA GLU A 41 -4.05 -14.61 21.06
C GLU A 41 -5.46 -14.54 20.43
N ASP A 42 -5.66 -15.31 19.36
CA ASP A 42 -6.97 -15.66 18.82
C ASP A 42 -7.07 -17.19 18.81
N GLU A 43 -8.18 -17.76 19.28
CA GLU A 43 -8.39 -19.23 19.46
C GLU A 43 -8.38 -19.99 18.12
N HIS A 44 -8.30 -19.26 17.00
CA HIS A 44 -8.29 -19.75 15.62
C HIS A 44 -6.88 -19.73 14.96
N ASN A 45 -5.81 -19.41 15.71
CA ASN A 45 -4.43 -19.39 15.22
C ASN A 45 -3.81 -20.80 15.15
N THR A 46 -4.35 -21.68 14.29
CA THR A 46 -3.61 -22.90 13.96
C THR A 46 -2.38 -22.55 13.12
N PRO A 47 -1.28 -23.33 13.20
CA PRO A 47 -0.08 -23.09 12.39
C PRO A 47 -0.38 -23.02 10.89
N GLU A 48 -1.35 -23.81 10.42
CA GLU A 48 -1.80 -23.82 9.02
C GLU A 48 -2.54 -22.53 8.65
N ALA A 49 -3.46 -22.06 9.51
CA ALA A 49 -4.22 -20.84 9.28
C ALA A 49 -3.32 -19.60 9.29
N LEU A 50 -2.33 -19.56 10.19
CA LEU A 50 -1.28 -18.54 10.22
C LEU A 50 -0.47 -18.54 8.92
N THR A 51 0.02 -19.71 8.51
CA THR A 51 0.80 -19.85 7.27
C THR A 51 0.00 -19.38 6.05
N GLU A 52 -1.27 -19.75 5.94
CA GLU A 52 -2.14 -19.31 4.85
C GLU A 52 -2.35 -17.78 4.86
N ARG A 53 -2.59 -17.18 6.02
CA ARG A 53 -2.69 -15.72 6.17
C ARG A 53 -1.41 -15.01 5.75
N HIS A 54 -0.25 -15.50 6.17
CA HIS A 54 1.05 -14.95 5.76
C HIS A 54 1.23 -15.00 4.24
N LEU A 55 0.91 -16.13 3.60
CA LEU A 55 1.00 -16.27 2.14
C LEU A 55 0.07 -15.30 1.40
N GLN A 56 -1.18 -15.16 1.86
CA GLN A 56 -2.14 -14.22 1.29
C GLN A 56 -1.68 -12.76 1.46
N ARG A 57 -1.14 -12.41 2.63
CA ARG A 57 -0.59 -11.07 2.91
C ARG A 57 0.62 -10.77 2.05
N ALA A 58 1.52 -11.73 1.86
CA ALA A 58 2.69 -11.60 0.99
C ALA A 58 2.28 -11.40 -0.49
N GLU A 59 1.25 -12.09 -0.96
CA GLU A 59 0.71 -11.89 -2.32
C GLU A 59 0.09 -10.49 -2.48
N LEU A 60 -0.72 -10.05 -1.51
CA LEU A 60 -1.30 -8.71 -1.51
C LEU A 60 -0.20 -7.63 -1.50
N ASN A 61 0.81 -7.77 -0.63
CA ASN A 61 1.93 -6.85 -0.56
C ASN A 61 2.67 -6.78 -1.89
N ARG A 62 2.94 -7.92 -2.54
CA ARG A 62 3.56 -7.94 -3.87
C ARG A 62 2.71 -7.22 -4.91
N ALA A 63 1.39 -7.44 -4.92
CA ALA A 63 0.47 -6.77 -5.83
C ALA A 63 0.53 -5.24 -5.67
N LEU A 64 0.43 -4.76 -4.42
CA LEU A 64 0.53 -3.34 -4.09
C LEU A 64 1.89 -2.76 -4.47
N HIS A 65 2.97 -3.54 -4.33
CA HIS A 65 4.32 -3.13 -4.69
C HIS A 65 4.51 -2.83 -6.17
N THR A 66 3.62 -3.35 -7.02
CA THR A 66 3.65 -3.06 -8.44
C THR A 66 2.98 -1.75 -8.85
N LEU A 67 2.29 -1.07 -7.92
CA LEU A 67 1.75 0.26 -8.14
C LEU A 67 2.83 1.31 -7.90
N SER A 68 2.73 2.43 -8.62
CA SER A 68 3.51 3.63 -8.27
C SER A 68 3.18 4.05 -6.83
N PRO A 69 4.12 4.69 -6.11
CA PRO A 69 3.90 5.13 -4.75
C PRO A 69 2.60 5.93 -4.58
N GLU A 70 2.31 6.86 -5.50
CA GLU A 70 1.14 7.73 -5.41
C GLU A 70 -0.19 7.00 -5.56
N PHE A 71 -0.20 5.90 -6.33
CA PHE A 71 -1.37 5.04 -6.50
C PHE A 71 -1.52 4.08 -5.33
N ARG A 72 -0.41 3.58 -4.79
CA ARG A 72 -0.39 2.73 -3.61
C ARG A 72 -0.89 3.49 -2.39
N ASP A 73 -0.39 4.69 -2.14
CA ASP A 73 -0.69 5.49 -0.96
C ASP A 73 -2.20 5.80 -0.86
N VAL A 74 -2.83 6.25 -1.95
CA VAL A 74 -4.28 6.53 -1.95
C VAL A 74 -5.12 5.27 -1.75
N LEU A 75 -4.65 4.12 -2.27
CA LEU A 75 -5.38 2.87 -2.22
C LEU A 75 -5.28 2.25 -0.83
N VAL A 76 -4.09 2.23 -0.23
CA VAL A 76 -3.88 1.77 1.14
C VAL A 76 -4.72 2.61 2.11
N MET A 77 -4.66 3.94 2.00
CA MET A 77 -5.43 4.80 2.91
C MET A 77 -6.95 4.64 2.73
N HIS A 78 -7.46 4.48 1.50
CA HIS A 78 -8.90 4.38 1.30
C HIS A 78 -9.45 2.96 1.48
N ASP A 79 -8.86 1.97 0.81
CA ASP A 79 -9.43 0.62 0.69
C ASP A 79 -9.01 -0.29 1.84
N ILE A 80 -7.85 -0.06 2.45
CA ILE A 80 -7.31 -0.89 3.54
C ILE A 80 -7.58 -0.21 4.89
N GLU A 81 -7.20 1.05 5.02
CA GLU A 81 -7.35 1.80 6.28
C GLU A 81 -8.75 2.37 6.51
N GLY A 82 -9.56 2.45 5.44
CA GLY A 82 -10.95 2.86 5.49
C GLY A 82 -11.18 4.37 5.56
N PHE A 83 -10.19 5.21 5.27
CA PHE A 83 -10.37 6.66 5.27
C PHE A 83 -11.32 7.12 4.18
N ALA A 84 -12.12 8.14 4.47
CA ALA A 84 -12.95 8.77 3.45
C ALA A 84 -12.08 9.53 2.44
N VAL A 85 -12.55 9.65 1.19
CA VAL A 85 -11.82 10.36 0.11
C VAL A 85 -11.37 11.77 0.52
N ALA A 86 -12.18 12.48 1.30
CA ALA A 86 -11.86 13.82 1.80
C ALA A 86 -10.71 13.80 2.83
N GLU A 87 -10.66 12.80 3.71
CA GLU A 87 -9.58 12.64 4.69
C GLU A 87 -8.28 12.26 4.00
N VAL A 88 -8.32 11.37 2.99
CA VAL A 88 -7.16 11.03 2.18
C VAL A 88 -6.61 12.27 1.47
N ALA A 89 -7.48 13.12 0.92
CA ALA A 89 -7.07 14.38 0.29
C ALA A 89 -6.37 15.31 1.29
N GLU A 90 -6.87 15.39 2.53
CA GLU A 90 -6.28 16.20 3.59
C GLU A 90 -4.92 15.65 4.08
N ILE A 91 -4.81 14.32 4.22
CA ILE A 91 -3.61 13.62 4.68
C ILE A 91 -2.48 13.76 3.64
N LEU A 92 -2.80 13.51 2.38
CA LEU A 92 -1.85 13.54 1.26
C LEU A 92 -1.59 14.94 0.69
N ASP A 93 -2.38 15.93 1.10
CA ASP A 93 -2.31 17.31 0.61
C ASP A 93 -2.46 17.43 -0.91
N ILE A 94 -3.46 16.73 -1.45
CA ILE A 94 -3.79 16.70 -2.90
C ILE A 94 -5.29 16.93 -3.13
N PRO A 95 -5.71 17.39 -4.33
CA PRO A 95 -7.14 17.60 -4.60
C PRO A 95 -7.98 16.33 -4.49
N VAL A 96 -9.21 16.45 -4.00
CA VAL A 96 -10.20 15.34 -3.92
C VAL A 96 -10.41 14.65 -5.27
N GLY A 97 -10.45 15.41 -6.37
CA GLY A 97 -10.54 14.85 -7.73
C GLY A 97 -9.31 14.00 -8.11
N THR A 98 -8.13 14.38 -7.63
CA THR A 98 -6.90 13.62 -7.80
C THR A 98 -6.97 12.31 -7.02
N VAL A 99 -7.45 12.33 -5.77
CA VAL A 99 -7.65 11.11 -4.97
C VAL A 99 -8.58 10.13 -5.70
N LYS A 100 -9.76 10.60 -6.14
CA LYS A 100 -10.74 9.78 -6.86
C LYS A 100 -10.15 9.15 -8.13
N SER A 101 -9.46 9.96 -8.95
CA SER A 101 -8.86 9.47 -10.20
C SER A 101 -7.68 8.52 -9.96
N ARG A 102 -6.88 8.73 -8.92
CA ARG A 102 -5.79 7.82 -8.53
C ARG A 102 -6.32 6.49 -8.00
N ILE A 103 -7.34 6.49 -7.14
CA ILE A 103 -8.00 5.25 -6.66
C ILE A 103 -8.53 4.44 -7.85
N HIS A 104 -9.23 5.09 -8.77
CA HIS A 104 -9.79 4.41 -9.94
C HIS A 104 -8.68 3.75 -10.79
N ARG A 105 -7.60 4.49 -11.09
CA ARG A 105 -6.46 3.99 -11.86
C ARG A 105 -5.71 2.87 -11.13
N ALA A 106 -5.49 3.02 -9.81
CA ALA A 106 -4.85 2.01 -8.97
C ALA A 106 -5.62 0.68 -9.01
N ARG A 107 -6.95 0.73 -8.79
CA ARG A 107 -7.82 -0.45 -8.86
C ARG A 107 -7.80 -1.10 -10.25
N ASN A 108 -7.83 -0.32 -11.33
CA ASN A 108 -7.76 -0.88 -12.69
C ASN A 108 -6.40 -1.54 -12.97
N SER A 109 -5.31 -0.95 -12.48
CA SER A 109 -3.97 -1.54 -12.60
C SER A 109 -3.87 -2.88 -11.84
N LEU A 110 -4.35 -2.93 -10.59
CA LEU A 110 -4.39 -4.17 -9.82
C LEU A 110 -5.30 -5.22 -10.45
N ARG A 111 -6.51 -4.85 -10.89
CA ARG A 111 -7.42 -5.79 -11.57
C ARG A 111 -6.77 -6.41 -12.79
N ARG A 112 -6.09 -5.62 -13.63
CA ARG A 112 -5.38 -6.16 -14.79
C ARG A 112 -4.34 -7.20 -14.37
N LYS A 113 -3.57 -6.94 -13.32
CA LYS A 113 -2.53 -7.85 -12.82
C LYS A 113 -3.07 -9.12 -12.16
N LEU A 114 -4.14 -8.98 -11.37
CA LEU A 114 -4.75 -10.09 -10.64
C LEU A 114 -5.58 -11.00 -11.56
N ILE A 115 -6.33 -10.42 -12.51
CA ILE A 115 -7.18 -11.19 -13.43
C ILE A 115 -6.35 -11.92 -14.50
N HIS A 116 -5.24 -11.33 -14.97
CA HIS A 116 -4.40 -11.96 -16.00
C HIS A 116 -3.32 -12.89 -15.40
N GLY A 117 -3.37 -13.17 -14.09
CA GLY A 117 -2.38 -14.04 -13.43
C GLY A 117 -0.94 -13.50 -13.48
N THR A 118 -0.73 -12.24 -13.86
CA THR A 118 0.60 -11.65 -14.10
C THR A 118 1.41 -11.49 -12.83
N LEU A 119 0.82 -11.66 -11.64
CA LEU A 119 1.60 -11.73 -10.40
C LEU A 119 2.26 -13.10 -10.18
N ARG A 120 1.87 -14.13 -10.94
CA ARG A 120 2.58 -15.41 -10.99
C ARG A 120 3.77 -15.41 -11.95
N ASP A 121 3.84 -14.47 -12.88
CA ASP A 121 4.87 -14.38 -13.91
C ASP A 121 5.57 -13.01 -13.84
N GLY A 122 6.80 -12.99 -13.32
CA GLY A 122 7.56 -11.80 -12.94
C GLY A 122 8.04 -10.91 -14.09
N SER A 123 7.16 -10.54 -15.02
CA SER A 123 7.53 -9.93 -16.30
C SER A 123 6.84 -8.59 -16.58
N VAL A 124 7.67 -7.54 -16.54
CA VAL A 124 7.71 -6.35 -17.42
C VAL A 124 6.60 -5.29 -17.30
N PHE A 125 7.01 -4.10 -16.84
CA PHE A 125 6.39 -2.82 -17.21
C PHE A 125 7.38 -2.08 -18.10
N GLU A 126 7.05 -2.00 -19.39
CA GLU A 126 7.56 -0.99 -20.30
C GLU A 126 6.42 0.01 -20.57
N GLU A 127 6.76 1.28 -20.40
CA GLU A 127 6.10 2.51 -20.84
C GLU A 127 4.65 2.48 -21.31
N VAL A 128 3.79 3.25 -20.61
CA VAL A 128 2.79 4.07 -21.29
C VAL A 128 2.67 5.42 -20.57
N GLU A 129 3.53 6.37 -20.94
CA GLU A 129 3.20 7.81 -20.89
C GLU A 129 2.57 8.20 -22.23
N GLY A 130 1.45 8.91 -22.17
CA GLY A 130 0.66 9.41 -23.29
C GLY A 130 -0.70 9.89 -22.84
#